data_AF-A0A7S3YD31-F1
#
_entry.id   AF-A0A7S3YD31-F1
#
_cell.length_a   1.000
_cell.length_b   1.000
_cell.length_c   1.000
_cell.angle_alpha   90.00
_cell.angle_beta   90.00
_cell.angle_gamma   90.00
#
_symmetry.space_group_name_H-M   'P 1'
#
loop_
_entity.id
_entity.type
_entity.pdbx_description
1 polymer ?
#
loop_
_entity_poly.entity_id
_entity_poly.type
_entity_poly.pdbx_seq_one_letter_code
_entity_poly.pdbx_strand_id
1 'polypeptide(L)'
;GGGMMGRGGMGMMAGMTSAMGAMNRTEFKVVVTGLSPSVSWQDLKDWFRKAGSVTFTDVDRVGGGIVEFASKRDMEDAVDRFDDSKMDARDGVCYIRVKPLA
;
A
#
# COMPACT_ATOMS: atom_id res chain seq x y z
N GLY A 1 -0.15 30.79 29.46
CA GLY A 1 0.64 30.31 28.31
C GLY A 1 0.34 28.86 28.11
N GLY A 2 -0.10 28.46 26.92
CA GLY A 2 -0.43 27.06 26.64
C GLY A 2 -0.99 26.90 25.22
N GLY A 3 -0.61 25.80 24.56
CA GLY A 3 -1.26 25.34 23.34
C GLY A 3 -0.33 25.04 22.16
N MET A 4 0.61 24.10 22.32
CA MET A 4 1.27 23.46 21.16
C MET A 4 0.46 22.21 20.78
N MET A 5 -0.47 22.36 19.85
CA MET A 5 -1.07 21.24 19.10
C MET A 5 -0.89 21.49 17.61
N GLY A 6 0.36 21.41 17.17
CA GLY A 6 0.71 21.33 15.75
C GLY A 6 0.48 19.91 15.23
N ARG A 7 -0.78 19.53 14.99
CA ARG A 7 -1.11 18.28 14.28
C ARG A 7 -0.93 18.51 12.78
N GLY A 8 0.33 18.60 12.35
CA GLY A 8 0.74 18.94 11.00
C GLY A 8 1.93 18.11 10.53
N GLY A 9 1.88 16.79 10.72
CA GLY A 9 2.89 15.87 10.19
C GLY A 9 2.55 15.40 8.78
N MET A 10 2.48 16.31 7.81
CA MET A 10 2.20 15.94 6.40
C MET A 10 3.14 16.62 5.38
N GLY A 11 4.33 17.06 5.81
CA GLY A 11 5.29 17.78 4.95
C GLY A 11 6.72 17.21 4.89
N MET A 12 7.07 16.21 5.71
CA MET A 12 8.45 15.69 5.81
C MET A 12 8.61 14.23 5.37
N MET A 13 7.63 13.67 4.65
CA MET A 13 7.75 12.32 4.06
C MET A 13 7.66 12.31 2.53
N ALA A 14 7.19 13.39 1.88
CA ALA A 14 7.15 13.48 0.42
C ALA A 14 8.55 13.59 -0.23
N GLY A 15 9.54 14.15 0.50
CA GLY A 15 10.94 14.22 0.03
C GLY A 15 11.77 12.98 0.33
N MET A 16 11.36 12.17 1.33
CA MET A 16 12.08 10.95 1.73
C MET A 16 11.54 9.69 1.04
N THR A 17 10.26 9.64 0.66
CA THR A 17 9.74 8.56 -0.20
C THR A 17 10.33 8.63 -1.61
N SER A 18 10.66 9.82 -2.11
CA SER A 18 11.28 9.96 -3.44
C SER A 18 12.74 9.50 -3.48
N ALA A 19 13.45 9.51 -2.34
CA ALA A 19 14.83 9.01 -2.23
C ALA A 19 14.89 7.50 -1.94
N MET A 20 13.92 6.93 -1.22
CA MET A 20 13.80 5.48 -1.01
C MET A 20 13.11 4.74 -2.17
N GLY A 21 12.23 5.40 -2.94
CA GLY A 21 11.55 4.80 -4.11
C GLY A 21 12.44 4.65 -5.35
N ALA A 22 13.67 5.17 -5.32
CA ALA A 22 14.64 5.05 -6.41
C ALA A 22 15.53 3.79 -6.31
N MET A 23 15.54 3.11 -5.15
CA MET A 23 16.35 1.92 -4.95
C MET A 23 15.45 0.70 -5.07
N ASN A 24 15.57 0.02 -6.21
CA ASN A 24 14.87 -1.22 -6.57
C ASN A 24 13.51 -1.03 -7.25
N ARG A 25 13.51 -0.41 -8.45
CA ARG A 25 12.40 -0.55 -9.41
C ARG A 25 12.34 -2.01 -9.89
N THR A 26 11.84 -2.93 -9.08
CA THR A 26 11.53 -4.27 -9.56
C THR A 26 10.30 -4.17 -10.46
N GLU A 27 10.20 -5.08 -11.43
CA GLU A 27 9.02 -5.25 -12.28
C GLU A 27 7.88 -6.00 -11.56
N PHE A 28 8.07 -6.36 -10.28
CA PHE A 28 7.16 -7.19 -9.50
C PHE A 28 6.14 -6.34 -8.74
N LYS A 29 5.28 -5.65 -9.49
CA LYS A 29 4.30 -4.70 -8.96
C LYS A 29 2.89 -5.23 -9.13
N VAL A 30 2.04 -4.93 -8.16
CA VAL A 30 0.59 -5.13 -8.26
C VAL A 30 -0.13 -3.81 -8.07
N VAL A 31 -1.21 -3.63 -8.81
CA VAL A 31 -2.20 -2.59 -8.57
C VAL A 31 -3.32 -3.15 -7.73
N VAL A 32 -3.70 -2.40 -6.71
CA VAL A 32 -4.80 -2.69 -5.80
C VAL A 32 -5.92 -1.69 -6.07
N THR A 33 -7.15 -2.17 -6.18
CA THR A 33 -8.34 -1.34 -6.38
C THR A 33 -9.46 -1.78 -5.44
N GLY A 34 -10.44 -0.91 -5.18
CA GLY A 34 -11.51 -1.18 -4.23
C GLY A 34 -11.12 -0.90 -2.78
N LEU A 35 -10.05 -0.15 -2.55
CA LEU A 35 -9.65 0.27 -1.21
C LEU A 35 -10.65 1.29 -0.66
N SER A 36 -11.01 1.13 0.61
CA SER A 36 -11.75 2.16 1.34
C SER A 36 -10.88 3.41 1.51
N PRO A 37 -11.43 4.63 1.43
CA PRO A 37 -10.68 5.88 1.63
C PRO A 37 -10.05 6.00 3.03
N SER A 38 -10.47 5.14 3.96
CA SER A 38 -9.91 5.06 5.31
C SER A 38 -8.66 4.16 5.40
N VAL A 39 -8.34 3.40 4.36
CA VAL A 39 -7.16 2.53 4.31
C VAL A 39 -5.92 3.36 4.01
N SER A 40 -4.88 3.21 4.85
CA SER A 40 -3.60 3.87 4.62
C SER A 40 -2.59 2.96 3.91
N TRP A 41 -1.53 3.55 3.38
CA TRP A 41 -0.40 2.80 2.81
C TRP A 41 0.27 1.84 3.81
N GLN A 42 0.15 2.12 5.12
CA GLN A 42 0.65 1.25 6.18
C GLN A 42 -0.21 0.00 6.33
N ASP A 43 -1.53 0.16 6.36
CA ASP A 43 -2.48 -0.95 6.43
C ASP A 43 -2.33 -1.85 5.20
N LEU A 44 -2.21 -1.23 4.02
CA LEU A 44 -1.95 -1.94 2.77
C LEU A 44 -0.65 -2.75 2.85
N LYS A 45 0.43 -2.13 3.31
CA LYS A 45 1.73 -2.80 3.45
C LYS A 45 1.66 -3.98 4.42
N ASP A 46 1.07 -3.79 5.60
CA ASP A 46 0.97 -4.84 6.61
C ASP A 46 0.12 -6.02 6.12
N TRP A 47 -0.95 -5.72 5.39
CA TRP A 47 -1.80 -6.73 4.77
C TRP A 47 -1.05 -7.58 3.74
N PHE A 48 -0.37 -6.94 2.78
CA PHE A 48 0.39 -7.64 1.74
C PHE A 48 1.67 -8.30 2.26
N ARG A 49 2.15 -7.94 3.45
CA ARG A 49 3.26 -8.63 4.10
C ARG A 49 2.95 -10.09 4.43
N LYS A 50 1.67 -10.47 4.45
CA LYS A 50 1.21 -11.87 4.60
C LYS A 50 1.43 -12.72 3.34
N ALA A 51 1.62 -12.10 2.16
CA ALA A 51 2.06 -12.78 0.94
C ALA A 51 3.56 -12.96 0.90
N GLY A 52 4.30 -11.89 1.25
CA GLY A 52 5.75 -11.90 1.12
C GLY A 52 6.41 -10.57 1.46
N SER A 53 7.63 -10.37 0.95
CA SER A 53 8.42 -9.18 1.26
C SER A 53 8.02 -8.00 0.40
N VAL A 54 7.31 -7.04 1.00
CA VAL A 54 6.88 -5.79 0.38
C VAL A 54 7.98 -4.73 0.51
N THR A 55 8.50 -4.25 -0.62
CA THR A 55 9.56 -3.23 -0.69
C THR A 55 8.98 -1.82 -0.69
N PHE A 56 7.87 -1.62 -1.41
CA PHE A 56 7.24 -0.32 -1.57
C PHE A 56 5.72 -0.44 -1.59
N THR A 57 5.03 0.55 -1.01
CA THR A 57 3.58 0.70 -1.13
C THR A 57 3.21 2.17 -1.31
N ASP A 58 2.19 2.39 -2.13
CA ASP A 58 1.55 3.67 -2.32
C ASP A 58 0.03 3.48 -2.34
N VAL A 59 -0.70 4.44 -1.77
CA VAL A 59 -2.17 4.42 -1.74
C VAL A 59 -2.67 5.75 -2.26
N ASP A 60 -3.52 5.67 -3.26
CA ASP A 60 -4.23 6.80 -3.81
C ASP A 60 -5.53 7.07 -3.03
N ARG A 61 -5.91 8.34 -2.94
CA ARG A 61 -7.11 8.79 -2.21
C ARG A 61 -8.42 8.41 -2.92
N VAL A 62 -8.37 7.94 -4.16
CA VAL A 62 -9.54 7.49 -4.94
C VAL A 62 -9.84 5.99 -4.78
N GLY A 63 -9.19 5.31 -3.81
CA GLY A 63 -9.41 3.89 -3.54
C GLY A 63 -8.57 2.94 -4.41
N GLY A 64 -7.46 3.45 -4.91
CA GLY A 64 -6.43 2.68 -5.62
C GLY A 64 -5.13 2.62 -4.82
N GLY A 65 -4.23 1.71 -5.16
CA GLY A 65 -2.91 1.63 -4.55
C GLY A 65 -1.97 0.77 -5.39
N ILE A 66 -0.68 0.87 -5.12
CA ILE A 66 0.37 0.09 -5.76
C ILE A 66 1.19 -0.58 -4.66
N VAL A 67 1.51 -1.85 -4.86
CA VAL A 67 2.38 -2.63 -3.96
C VAL A 67 3.49 -3.25 -4.80
N GLU A 68 4.72 -3.07 -4.36
CA GLU A 68 5.91 -3.65 -4.97
C GLU A 68 6.47 -4.76 -4.06
N PHE A 69 6.81 -5.88 -4.68
CA PHE A 69 7.40 -7.03 -4.00
C PHE A 69 8.88 -7.17 -4.33
N ALA A 70 9.61 -7.79 -3.40
CA ALA A 70 11.00 -8.16 -3.57
C ALA A 70 11.20 -9.28 -4.61
N SER A 71 10.17 -10.06 -4.93
CA SER A 71 10.27 -11.23 -5.81
C SER A 71 8.98 -11.49 -6.58
N LYS A 72 9.10 -12.01 -7.81
CA LYS A 72 7.97 -12.39 -8.67
C LYS A 72 7.05 -13.39 -7.98
N ARG A 73 7.61 -14.39 -7.29
CA ARG A 73 6.84 -15.42 -6.59
C ARG A 73 5.90 -14.81 -5.54
N ASP A 74 6.39 -13.85 -4.76
CA ASP A 74 5.59 -13.16 -3.73
C ASP A 74 4.48 -12.33 -4.38
N MET A 75 4.77 -11.69 -5.52
CA MET A 75 3.79 -10.96 -6.31
C MET A 75 2.68 -11.88 -6.84
N GLU A 76 3.03 -13.03 -7.42
CA GLU A 76 2.07 -14.01 -7.94
C GLU A 76 1.21 -14.60 -6.81
N ASP A 77 1.82 -14.94 -5.67
CA ASP A 77 1.12 -15.42 -4.46
C ASP A 77 0.16 -14.35 -3.92
N ALA A 78 0.57 -13.09 -3.95
CA ALA A 78 -0.27 -11.98 -3.52
C ALA A 78 -1.50 -11.79 -4.42
N VAL A 79 -1.33 -11.90 -5.74
CA VAL A 79 -2.45 -11.79 -6.68
C VAL A 79 -3.44 -12.93 -6.44
N ASP A 80 -2.97 -14.17 -6.36
CA ASP A 80 -3.82 -15.35 -6.20
C ASP A 80 -4.58 -15.35 -4.87
N ARG A 81 -3.92 -14.94 -3.78
CA ARG A 81 -4.49 -15.00 -2.43
C ARG A 81 -5.30 -13.79 -2.03
N PHE A 82 -5.00 -12.61 -2.57
CA PHE A 82 -5.64 -11.36 -2.15
C PHE A 82 -6.58 -10.76 -3.19
N ASP A 83 -6.61 -11.26 -4.43
CA ASP A 83 -7.69 -10.86 -5.33
C ASP A 83 -9.06 -11.30 -4.78
N ASP A 84 -10.04 -10.40 -4.91
CA ASP A 84 -11.40 -10.54 -4.37
C ASP A 84 -11.49 -10.78 -2.86
N SER A 85 -10.43 -10.46 -2.12
CA SER A 85 -10.41 -10.68 -0.68
C SER A 85 -11.02 -9.51 0.09
N LYS A 86 -11.63 -9.84 1.23
CA LYS A 86 -12.09 -8.84 2.20
C LYS A 86 -10.90 -8.28 2.98
N MET A 87 -10.80 -6.96 3.03
CA MET A 87 -9.84 -6.22 3.83
C MET A 87 -10.60 -5.42 4.88
N ASP A 88 -10.15 -5.53 6.13
CA ASP A 88 -10.64 -4.70 7.22
C ASP A 88 -10.18 -3.25 7.02
N ALA A 89 -11.12 -2.33 7.15
CA ALA A 89 -10.87 -0.90 7.06
C ALA A 89 -11.45 -0.25 8.31
N ARG A 90 -10.93 0.93 8.66
CA ARG A 90 -11.41 1.65 9.86
C ARG A 90 -12.90 1.99 9.85
N ASP A 91 -13.50 2.07 8.65
CA ASP A 91 -14.92 2.36 8.44
C ASP A 91 -15.78 1.10 8.19
N GLY A 92 -15.18 -0.10 8.23
CA GLY A 92 -15.88 -1.37 8.00
C GLY A 92 -15.05 -2.37 7.21
N VAL A 93 -15.61 -2.92 6.14
CA VAL A 93 -14.93 -3.90 5.29
C VAL A 93 -14.95 -3.40 3.85
N CYS A 94 -13.83 -3.55 3.15
CA CYS A 94 -13.75 -3.32 1.71
C CYS A 94 -13.32 -4.60 0.98
N TYR A 95 -13.72 -4.72 -0.28
CA TYR A 95 -13.29 -5.81 -1.15
C TYR A 95 -12.22 -5.27 -2.07
N ILE A 96 -11.02 -5.84 -1.95
CA ILE A 96 -9.88 -5.42 -2.75
C ILE A 96 -9.72 -6.32 -3.97
N ARG A 97 -9.28 -5.72 -5.07
CA ARG A 97 -8.91 -6.42 -6.30
C ARG A 97 -7.44 -6.19 -6.56
N VAL A 98 -6.72 -7.26 -6.84
CA VAL A 98 -5.26 -7.25 -6.97
C VAL A 98 -4.91 -7.76 -8.34
N LYS A 99 -4.22 -6.94 -9.13
CA LYS A 99 -3.79 -7.31 -10.48
C LYS A 99 -2.30 -7.02 -10.65
N PRO A 100 -1.55 -7.89 -11.34
CA PRO A 100 -0.17 -7.59 -11.69
C PRO A 100 -0.14 -6.35 -12.59
N LEU A 101 0.77 -5.44 -12.28
CA LEU A 101 1.04 -4.25 -13.08
C LEU A 101 2.12 -4.64 -14.09
N ALA A 102 1.69 -5.00 -15.30
CA ALA A 102 2.55 -5.39 -16.42
C ALA A 102 3.28 -4.19 -17.04
#